data_AF-A0A075FQ29-F1
#
_entry.id   AF-A0A075FQ29-F1
#
_cell.length_a   1.000
_cell.length_b   1.000
_cell.length_c   1.000
_cell.angle_alpha   90.00
_cell.angle_beta   90.00
_cell.angle_gamma   90.00
#
_symmetry.space_group_name_H-M   'P 1'
#
loop_
_entity.id
_entity.type
_entity.pdbx_description
1 polymer ?
#
loop_
_entity_poly.entity_id
_entity_poly.type
_entity_poly.pdbx_seq_one_letter_code
_entity_poly.pdbx_strand_id
1 'polypeptide(L)'
;MKCRPPKNRRPTEEEIESCNKYLQEEIRLIKPEITVLLGKTAIKKQHEDVLLKEQHGRIINKKESRYLLTYHPAAILRNQTKSVLGLMT
;
A
#
# COMPACT_ATOMS: atom_id res chain seq x y z
N MET A 1 9.82 -0.51 -3.03
CA MET A 1 11.05 -0.27 -3.83
C MET A 1 11.76 0.96 -3.32
N LYS A 2 13.10 0.98 -3.42
CA LYS A 2 13.93 2.12 -3.00
C LYS A 2 14.48 2.94 -4.17
N CYS A 3 14.35 2.44 -5.40
CA CYS A 3 14.80 3.12 -6.62
C CYS A 3 13.60 3.63 -7.44
N ARG A 4 13.78 4.76 -8.13
CA ARG A 4 12.78 5.36 -9.03
C ARG A 4 12.82 4.68 -10.39
N PRO A 5 11.73 4.03 -10.85
CA PRO A 5 11.69 3.44 -12.19
C PRO A 5 11.80 4.51 -13.30
N PRO A 6 12.35 4.16 -14.47
CA PRO A 6 12.44 5.07 -15.62
C PRO A 6 11.08 5.66 -15.99
N LYS A 7 11.03 6.98 -16.26
CA LYS A 7 9.79 7.70 -16.63
C LYS A 7 8.63 7.53 -15.64
N ASN A 8 8.91 7.24 -14.37
CA ASN A 8 7.87 6.98 -13.34
C ASN A 8 6.89 5.85 -13.72
N ARG A 9 7.33 4.89 -14.55
CA ARG A 9 6.49 3.72 -14.85
C ARG A 9 6.21 2.93 -13.57
N ARG A 10 5.20 2.07 -13.62
CA ARG A 10 5.02 1.08 -12.55
C ARG A 10 6.22 0.13 -12.52
N PRO A 11 6.67 -0.26 -11.32
CA PRO A 11 7.71 -1.27 -11.21
C PRO A 11 7.21 -2.63 -11.69
N THR A 12 8.12 -3.44 -12.22
CA THR A 12 7.85 -4.83 -12.60
C THR A 12 7.76 -5.71 -11.35
N GLU A 13 7.21 -6.91 -11.48
CA GLU A 13 7.14 -7.86 -10.36
C GLU A 13 8.54 -8.26 -9.88
N GLU A 14 9.50 -8.41 -10.79
CA GLU A 14 10.90 -8.68 -10.48
C GLU A 14 11.58 -7.53 -9.70
N GLU A 15 11.35 -6.28 -10.12
CA GLU A 15 11.84 -5.09 -9.41
C GLU A 15 11.23 -4.97 -8.00
N ILE A 16 9.95 -5.35 -7.85
CA ILE A 16 9.28 -5.39 -6.56
C ILE A 16 9.90 -6.48 -5.69
N GLU A 17 10.09 -7.70 -6.21
CA GLU A 17 10.60 -8.83 -5.44
C GLU A 17 12.03 -8.60 -4.95
N SER A 18 12.91 -8.16 -5.85
CA SER A 18 14.31 -7.84 -5.53
C SER A 18 14.44 -6.82 -4.39
N CYS A 19 13.52 -5.86 -4.32
CA CYS A 19 13.47 -4.85 -3.27
C CYS A 19 12.67 -5.25 -2.02
N ASN A 20 11.81 -6.27 -2.10
CA ASN A 20 10.85 -6.57 -1.03
C ASN A 20 11.52 -7.01 0.27
N LYS A 21 12.65 -7.71 0.16
CA LYS A 21 13.46 -8.14 1.32
C LYS A 21 13.81 -6.99 2.27
N TYR A 22 14.13 -5.82 1.73
CA TYR A 22 14.46 -4.65 2.55
C TYR A 22 13.24 -4.13 3.31
N LEU A 23 12.08 -4.11 2.66
CA LEU A 23 10.84 -3.68 3.31
C LEU A 23 10.42 -4.67 4.41
N GLN A 24 10.57 -5.98 4.19
CA GLN A 24 10.28 -6.97 5.24
C GLN A 24 11.21 -6.78 6.45
N GLU A 25 12.49 -6.50 6.21
CA GLU A 25 13.44 -6.25 7.28
C GLU A 25 13.13 -4.95 8.04
N GLU A 26 12.75 -3.89 7.33
CA GLU A 26 12.28 -2.64 7.93
C GLU A 26 11.06 -2.87 8.84
N ILE A 27 10.06 -3.61 8.35
CA ILE A 27 8.87 -3.97 9.13
C ILE A 27 9.25 -4.81 10.35
N ARG A 28 10.16 -5.79 10.19
CA ARG A 28 10.63 -6.67 11.28
C ARG A 28 11.34 -5.89 12.39
N LEU A 29 12.14 -4.88 12.03
CA LEU A 29 12.88 -4.05 12.98
C LEU A 29 11.97 -3.05 13.69
N ILE A 30 11.08 -2.39 12.95
CA ILE A 30 10.20 -1.36 13.48
C ILE A 30 9.05 -1.96 14.30
N LYS A 31 8.54 -3.13 13.92
CA LYS A 31 7.34 -3.77 14.49
C LYS A 31 6.17 -2.78 14.57
N PRO A 32 5.73 -2.23 13.42
CA PRO A 32 4.73 -1.19 13.42
C PRO A 32 3.41 -1.71 14.00
N GLU A 33 2.77 -0.87 14.80
CA GLU A 33 1.43 -1.13 15.30
C GLU A 33 0.41 -1.26 14.17
N ILE A 34 0.50 -0.39 13.17
CA ILE A 34 -0.35 -0.39 11.97
C ILE A 34 0.52 -0.03 10.76
N THR A 35 0.37 -0.78 9.67
CA THR A 35 1.00 -0.48 8.38
C THR A 35 -0.03 0.10 7.40
N VAL A 36 0.20 1.33 6.92
CA VAL A 36 -0.68 1.97 5.93
C VAL A 36 -0.20 1.64 4.51
N LEU A 37 -1.05 0.96 3.72
CA LEU A 37 -0.73 0.56 2.35
C LEU A 37 -1.37 1.52 1.34
N LEU A 38 -0.51 2.28 0.65
CA LEU A 38 -0.92 3.33 -0.29
C LEU A 38 -0.97 2.80 -1.74
N GLY A 39 -2.18 2.46 -2.18
CA GLY A 39 -2.47 2.06 -3.56
C GLY A 39 -2.13 0.61 -3.92
N LYS A 40 -2.54 0.22 -5.13
CA LYS A 40 -2.61 -1.19 -5.58
C LYS A 40 -1.28 -1.94 -5.47
N THR A 41 -0.16 -1.32 -5.83
CA THR A 41 1.14 -1.99 -5.81
C THR A 41 1.57 -2.37 -4.39
N ALA A 42 1.36 -1.49 -3.40
CA ALA A 42 1.68 -1.79 -2.00
C ALA A 42 0.75 -2.87 -1.44
N ILE A 43 -0.56 -2.77 -1.74
CA ILE A 43 -1.59 -3.71 -1.30
C ILE A 43 -1.33 -5.11 -1.85
N LYS A 44 -1.16 -5.26 -3.17
CA LYS A 44 -0.91 -6.57 -3.81
C LYS A 44 0.32 -7.27 -3.25
N LYS A 45 1.34 -6.50 -2.82
CA LYS A 45 2.61 -7.10 -2.33
C LYS A 45 2.62 -7.41 -0.83
N GLN A 46 2.07 -6.54 0.01
CA GLN A 46 2.09 -6.71 1.47
C GLN A 46 0.84 -7.38 2.02
N HIS A 47 -0.23 -7.39 1.22
CA HIS A 47 -1.50 -8.00 1.53
C HIS A 47 -1.90 -8.93 0.38
N GLU A 48 -3.19 -9.27 0.31
CA GLU A 48 -3.81 -9.98 -0.82
C GLU A 48 -4.36 -9.00 -1.85
N ASP A 49 -4.61 -9.50 -3.06
CA ASP A 49 -5.23 -8.71 -4.13
C ASP A 49 -6.73 -8.54 -3.85
N VAL A 50 -7.05 -7.56 -3.01
CA VAL A 50 -8.42 -7.20 -2.61
C VAL A 50 -8.92 -5.97 -3.35
N LEU A 51 -10.23 -5.87 -3.49
CA LEU A 51 -10.87 -4.70 -4.04
C LEU A 51 -10.72 -3.50 -3.09
N LEU A 52 -9.75 -2.62 -3.38
CA LEU A 52 -9.49 -1.40 -2.60
C LEU A 52 -10.74 -0.54 -2.42
N LYS A 53 -11.67 -0.53 -3.37
CA LYS A 53 -12.93 0.21 -3.25
C LYS A 53 -13.76 -0.24 -2.04
N GLU A 54 -13.71 -1.51 -1.67
CA GLU A 54 -14.51 -2.08 -0.58
C GLU A 54 -13.78 -2.06 0.76
N GLN A 55 -12.45 -2.11 0.72
CA GLN A 55 -11.60 -2.27 1.90
C GLN A 55 -10.91 -0.97 2.35
N HIS A 56 -11.00 0.12 1.57
CA HIS A 56 -10.35 1.38 1.95
C HIS A 56 -10.94 1.96 3.25
N GLY A 57 -10.08 2.57 4.08
CA GLY A 57 -10.50 3.27 5.29
C GLY A 57 -10.78 2.38 6.51
N ARG A 58 -10.64 1.05 6.37
CA ARG A 58 -10.80 0.10 7.48
C ARG A 58 -9.47 -0.49 7.91
N ILE A 59 -9.32 -0.73 9.22
CA ILE A 59 -8.20 -1.49 9.76
C ILE A 59 -8.51 -2.98 9.58
N ILE A 60 -7.59 -3.69 8.94
CA ILE A 60 -7.69 -5.13 8.65
C ILE A 60 -6.61 -5.84 9.46
N ASN A 61 -7.03 -6.83 10.24
CA ASN A 61 -6.13 -7.68 11.01
C ASN A 61 -5.76 -8.91 10.17
N LYS A 62 -4.46 -9.18 10.01
CA LYS A 62 -3.94 -10.37 9.34
C LYS A 62 -2.77 -10.94 10.14
N LYS A 63 -3.00 -12.11 10.77
CA LYS A 63 -2.07 -12.70 11.74
C LYS A 63 -1.73 -11.65 12.82
N GLU A 64 -0.45 -11.38 13.05
CA GLU A 64 0.06 -10.40 14.01
C GLU A 64 0.17 -8.98 13.43
N SER A 65 -0.22 -8.76 12.17
CA SER A 65 -0.09 -7.47 11.49
C SER A 65 -1.44 -6.79 11.32
N ARG A 66 -1.46 -5.46 11.49
CA ARG A 66 -2.62 -4.61 11.23
C ARG A 66 -2.35 -3.71 10.03
N TYR A 67 -3.29 -3.64 9.09
CA TYR A 67 -3.16 -2.88 7.86
C TYR A 67 -4.29 -1.87 7.70
N LEU A 68 -3.97 -0.66 7.24
CA LEU A 68 -4.94 0.29 6.72
C LEU A 68 -4.73 0.42 5.21
N LEU A 69 -5.71 0.00 4.41
CA LEU A 69 -5.63 0.11 2.96
C LEU A 69 -6.21 1.47 2.54
N THR A 70 -5.53 2.19 1.66
CA THR A 70 -6.08 3.43 1.10
C THR A 70 -5.53 3.76 -0.29
N TYR A 71 -6.09 4.80 -0.91
CA TYR A 71 -5.65 5.27 -2.21
C TYR A 71 -4.26 5.91 -2.14
N HIS A 72 -3.45 5.67 -3.17
CA HIS A 72 -2.19 6.39 -3.33
C HIS A 72 -2.49 7.89 -3.54
N PRO A 73 -1.76 8.82 -2.89
CA PRO A 73 -2.02 10.26 -3.00
C PRO A 73 -2.10 10.78 -4.43
N ALA A 74 -1.22 10.31 -5.32
CA ALA A 74 -1.24 10.64 -6.74
C ALA A 74 -2.58 10.30 -7.46
N ALA A 75 -3.38 9.36 -6.96
CA ALA A 75 -4.71 9.08 -7.51
C ALA A 75 -5.72 10.18 -7.16
N ILE A 76 -5.58 10.79 -5.98
CA ILE A 76 -6.40 11.91 -5.50
C ILE A 76 -6.07 13.16 -6.31
N LEU A 77 -4.76 13.43 -6.49
CA LEU A 77 -4.30 14.58 -7.26
C LEU A 77 -4.79 14.55 -8.72
N ARG A 78 -4.86 13.36 -9.33
CA ARG A 78 -5.38 13.19 -10.70
C ARG A 78 -6.90 13.22 -10.79
N ASN A 79 -7.60 12.95 -9.69
CA ASN A 79 -9.05 12.85 -9.70
C ASN A 79 -9.62 13.32 -8.34
N GLN A 80 -9.77 14.64 -8.22
CA GLN A 80 -10.16 15.32 -6.99
C GLN A 80 -11.61 15.06 -6.57
N THR A 81 -12.44 14.46 -7.43
CA THR A 81 -13.84 14.11 -7.12
C THR A 81 -13.97 12.77 -6.40
N LYS A 82 -12.90 11.97 -6.27
CA LYS A 82 -12.93 10.78 -5.42
C LYS A 82 -12.93 11.23 -3.96
N SER A 83 -14.06 11.08 -3.27
CA SER A 83 -14.14 11.29 -1.82
C SER A 83 -13.22 10.28 -1.11
N VAL A 84 -11.97 10.68 -0.88
CA VAL A 84 -11.05 9.92 -0.02
C VAL A 84 -11.42 10.12 1.46
N LEU A 85 -12.31 11.08 1.72
CA LEU A 85 -12.84 11.46 3.03
C LEU A 85 -14.00 10.58 3.54
N GLY A 86 -14.21 9.37 3.03
CA GLY A 86 -15.10 8.38 3.66
C GLY A 86 -14.48 7.72 4.89
N LEU A 87 -13.64 8.44 5.65
CA LEU A 87 -12.82 7.86 6.72
C LEU A 87 -13.55 7.67 8.05
N MET A 88 -14.81 8.10 8.20
CA MET A 88 -15.57 7.94 9.45
C MET A 88 -17.10 7.90 9.23
N THR A 89 -17.62 6.81 8.68
CA THR A 89 -19.02 6.40 8.90
C THR A 89 -19.07 4.91 9.17
#